data_AF-A0A368WBF3-F1
#
_entry.id   AF-A0A368WBF3-F1
#
_cell.length_a   1.000
_cell.length_b   1.000
_cell.length_c   1.000
_cell.angle_alpha   90.00
_cell.angle_beta   90.00
_cell.angle_gamma   90.00
#
_symmetry.space_group_name_H-M   'P 1'
#
loop_
_entity.id
_entity.type
_entity.pdbx_description
1 polymer ?
#
loop_
_entity_poly.entity_id
_entity_poly.type
_entity_poly.pdbx_seq_one_letter_code
_entity_poly.pdbx_strand_id
1 'polypeptide(L)'
;MSQTFRDRAARNIPNYIGIYALCDLDNVPIYVGQSEDGVRTRVRRHITSARSDIIANRQVDVWEIAYVRCWEVDDISELDDLEEKLYHHYNDISPLMNGTIPSRPVDLESFIVPEFQMIAIMPDEERENRKSPELRLPRQAQHFTALLDYYLVVKSNPQIKLSLNAHFSRLNKYFEELE
;
A
#
# COMPACT_ATOMS: atom_id res chain seq x y z
N MET A 1 -11.52 10.62 -15.78
CA MET A 1 -12.33 10.76 -14.55
C MET A 1 -11.54 10.39 -13.30
N SER A 2 -10.73 9.32 -13.32
CA SER A 2 -9.97 8.84 -12.15
C SER A 2 -9.00 9.86 -11.52
N GLN A 3 -8.23 10.62 -12.30
CA GLN A 3 -7.24 11.57 -11.73
C GLN A 3 -7.90 12.74 -11.01
N THR A 4 -8.92 13.36 -11.60
CA THR A 4 -9.66 14.47 -10.96
C THR A 4 -10.38 14.03 -9.70
N PHE A 5 -10.90 12.80 -9.67
CA PHE A 5 -11.47 12.22 -8.45
C PHE A 5 -10.39 12.02 -7.39
N ARG A 6 -9.26 11.39 -7.74
CA ARG A 6 -8.12 11.19 -6.84
C ARG A 6 -7.62 12.49 -6.24
N ASP A 7 -7.45 13.52 -7.05
CA ASP A 7 -7.00 14.85 -6.60
C ASP A 7 -7.99 15.49 -5.63
N ARG A 8 -9.30 15.24 -5.80
CA ARG A 8 -10.35 15.71 -4.90
C ARG A 8 -10.38 14.89 -3.61
N ALA A 9 -10.38 13.57 -3.70
CA ALA A 9 -10.34 12.65 -2.56
C ALA A 9 -9.10 12.87 -1.69
N ALA A 10 -7.96 13.17 -2.32
CA ALA A 10 -6.73 13.49 -1.60
C ALA A 10 -6.80 14.79 -0.77
N ARG A 11 -7.79 15.66 -1.02
CA ARG A 11 -8.09 16.82 -0.16
C ARG A 11 -8.88 16.43 1.10
N ASN A 12 -9.34 15.19 1.21
CA ASN A 12 -10.00 14.68 2.40
C ASN A 12 -9.08 13.84 3.29
N ILE A 13 -7.90 13.45 2.80
CA ILE A 13 -6.87 12.78 3.62
C ILE A 13 -6.40 13.74 4.70
N PRO A 14 -6.36 13.39 5.98
CA PRO A 14 -5.95 14.30 7.05
C PRO A 14 -4.49 14.78 6.90
N ASN A 15 -4.16 15.95 7.48
CA ASN A 15 -2.80 16.53 7.40
C ASN A 15 -2.09 16.59 8.75
N TYR A 16 -2.19 15.51 9.53
CA TYR A 16 -1.49 15.37 10.81
C TYR A 16 -0.23 14.53 10.67
N ILE A 17 0.63 14.58 11.70
CA ILE A 17 1.69 13.61 11.92
C ILE A 17 1.05 12.24 12.16
N GLY A 18 1.56 11.19 11.52
CA GLY A 18 1.01 9.86 11.75
C GLY A 18 1.38 8.82 10.71
N ILE A 19 0.64 7.72 10.74
CA ILE A 19 0.84 6.55 9.88
C ILE A 19 -0.26 6.49 8.83
N TYR A 20 0.07 6.00 7.64
CA TYR A 20 -0.89 5.71 6.59
C TYR A 20 -0.68 4.31 6.00
N ALA A 21 -1.76 3.71 5.52
CA ALA A 21 -1.72 2.49 4.73
C ALA A 21 -2.39 2.74 3.37
N LEU A 22 -1.68 2.38 2.30
CA LEU A 22 -2.27 2.27 0.97
C LEU A 22 -2.95 0.90 0.89
N CYS A 23 -4.21 0.86 0.49
CA CYS A 23 -4.98 -0.37 0.45
C CYS A 23 -5.49 -0.64 -0.97
N ASP A 24 -5.56 -1.92 -1.32
CA ASP A 24 -6.01 -2.38 -2.64
C ASP A 24 -7.53 -2.24 -2.84
N LEU A 25 -8.03 -2.79 -3.95
CA LEU A 25 -9.44 -2.74 -4.35
C LEU A 25 -10.39 -3.42 -3.34
N ASP A 26 -9.85 -4.27 -2.46
CA ASP A 26 -10.58 -4.98 -1.39
C ASP A 26 -10.36 -4.35 -0.01
N ASN A 27 -9.75 -3.17 0.03
CA ASN A 27 -9.38 -2.48 1.26
C ASN A 27 -8.40 -3.30 2.13
N VAL A 28 -7.57 -4.14 1.52
CA VAL A 28 -6.48 -4.82 2.22
C VAL A 28 -5.21 -3.96 2.12
N PRO A 29 -4.53 -3.64 3.23
CA PRO A 29 -3.27 -2.91 3.19
C PRO A 29 -2.22 -3.60 2.31
N ILE A 30 -1.51 -2.80 1.52
CA ILE A 30 -0.45 -3.26 0.60
C ILE A 30 0.87 -2.56 0.87
N TYR A 31 0.83 -1.41 1.55
CA TYR A 31 1.98 -0.63 1.95
C TYR A 31 1.61 0.17 3.19
N VAL A 32 2.50 0.19 4.19
CA VAL A 32 2.39 1.04 5.38
C VAL A 32 3.55 2.04 5.36
N GLY A 33 3.29 3.29 5.72
CA GLY A 33 4.33 4.31 5.83
C GLY A 33 3.98 5.38 6.86
N GLN A 34 5.01 6.06 7.37
CA GLN A 34 4.86 7.18 8.31
C GLN A 34 5.09 8.56 7.67
N SER A 35 4.63 9.62 8.34
CA SER A 35 4.88 11.00 7.95
C SER A 35 4.91 11.97 9.13
N GLU A 36 6.03 12.67 9.30
CA GLU A 36 6.16 13.83 10.20
C GLU A 36 5.57 15.12 9.57
N ASP A 37 5.68 15.30 8.25
CA ASP A 37 5.24 16.52 7.55
C ASP A 37 3.73 16.53 7.20
N GLY A 38 2.96 15.58 7.71
CA GLY A 38 1.55 15.38 7.36
C GLY A 38 1.29 14.20 6.41
N VAL A 39 0.45 13.24 6.83
CA VAL A 39 0.13 12.03 6.05
C VAL A 39 -0.42 12.35 4.65
N ARG A 40 -1.24 13.40 4.49
CA ARG A 40 -1.71 13.87 3.17
C ARG A 40 -0.57 14.20 2.21
N THR A 41 0.49 14.85 2.69
CA THR A 41 1.62 15.26 1.85
C THR A 41 2.31 14.04 1.25
N ARG A 42 2.58 13.01 2.07
CA ARG A 42 3.21 11.76 1.63
C ARG A 42 2.28 10.96 0.73
N VAL A 43 1.03 10.73 1.13
CA VAL A 43 0.07 9.95 0.32
C VAL A 43 -0.18 10.60 -1.04
N ARG A 44 -0.32 11.93 -1.11
CA ARG A 44 -0.46 12.65 -2.39
C ARG A 44 0.72 12.39 -3.30
N ARG A 45 1.95 12.46 -2.78
CA ARG A 45 3.15 12.14 -3.57
C ARG A 45 3.06 10.75 -4.21
N HIS A 46 2.58 9.75 -3.48
CA HIS A 46 2.43 8.39 -4.00
C HIS A 46 1.38 8.29 -5.10
N ILE A 47 0.20 8.87 -4.89
CA ILE A 47 -0.96 8.62 -5.77
C ILE A 47 -1.05 9.60 -6.95
N THR A 48 -0.38 10.76 -6.90
CA THR A 48 -0.40 11.77 -7.97
C THR A 48 0.92 11.89 -8.74
N SER A 49 2.04 11.36 -8.21
CA SER A 49 3.34 11.44 -8.87
C SER A 49 3.92 10.06 -9.12
N ALA A 50 4.15 9.75 -10.41
CA ALA A 50 4.88 8.56 -10.83
C ALA A 50 6.36 8.55 -10.38
N ARG A 51 6.83 9.60 -9.70
CA ARG A 51 8.21 9.75 -9.21
C ARG A 51 8.41 9.36 -7.76
N SER A 52 7.37 8.97 -7.04
CA SER A 52 7.56 8.42 -5.70
C SER A 52 8.38 7.13 -5.79
N ASP A 53 9.35 6.92 -4.90
CA ASP A 53 10.25 5.75 -4.95
C ASP A 53 9.48 4.42 -5.00
N ILE A 54 8.43 4.25 -4.18
CA ILE A 54 7.61 3.03 -4.17
C ILE A 54 6.86 2.78 -5.50
N ILE A 55 6.66 3.82 -6.33
CA ILE A 55 6.03 3.73 -7.64
C ILE A 55 7.08 3.63 -8.75
N ALA A 56 8.14 4.44 -8.66
CA ALA A 56 9.26 4.47 -9.61
C ALA A 56 10.02 3.14 -9.63
N ASN A 57 10.20 2.52 -8.46
CA ASN A 57 10.81 1.20 -8.29
C ASN A 57 9.81 0.06 -8.48
N ARG A 58 8.57 0.37 -8.92
CA ARG A 58 7.51 -0.60 -9.20
C ARG A 58 7.10 -1.46 -8.00
N GLN A 59 7.37 -1.01 -6.78
CA GLN A 59 7.01 -1.79 -5.58
C GLN A 59 5.51 -1.85 -5.38
N VAL A 60 4.80 -0.75 -5.66
CA VAL A 60 3.36 -0.64 -5.51
C VAL A 60 2.73 -0.25 -6.85
N ASP A 61 1.65 -0.93 -7.22
CA ASP A 61 0.84 -0.55 -8.37
C ASP A 61 -0.21 0.52 -7.98
N VAL A 62 -0.05 1.73 -8.50
CA VAL A 62 -1.03 2.83 -8.35
C VAL A 62 -2.43 2.44 -8.85
N TRP A 63 -2.52 1.47 -9.76
CA TRP A 63 -3.79 0.97 -10.25
C TRP A 63 -4.59 0.20 -9.19
N GLU A 64 -3.93 -0.49 -8.25
CA GLU A 64 -4.59 -1.23 -7.17
C GLU A 64 -5.10 -0.32 -6.05
N ILE A 65 -4.52 0.86 -5.86
CA ILE A 65 -4.83 1.66 -4.67
C ILE A 65 -6.24 2.26 -4.80
N ALA A 66 -7.16 1.78 -3.94
CA ALA A 66 -8.53 2.27 -3.84
C ALA A 66 -8.81 3.00 -2.53
N TYR A 67 -8.10 2.66 -1.45
CA TYR A 67 -8.30 3.29 -0.14
C TYR A 67 -6.99 3.72 0.51
N VAL A 68 -7.11 4.68 1.40
CA VAL A 68 -6.06 5.12 2.31
C VAL A 68 -6.61 5.06 3.71
N ARG A 69 -5.93 4.36 4.61
CA ARG A 69 -6.20 4.40 6.05
C ARG A 69 -5.17 5.29 6.72
N CYS A 70 -5.58 6.11 7.68
CA CYS A 70 -4.70 7.03 8.39
C CYS A 70 -4.89 6.92 9.91
N TRP A 71 -3.79 6.89 10.65
CA TRP A 71 -3.75 6.92 12.11
C TRP A 71 -3.01 8.18 12.54
N GLU A 72 -3.66 9.00 13.36
CA GLU A 72 -3.04 10.20 13.94
C GLU A 72 -2.11 9.79 15.07
N VAL A 73 -1.02 10.53 15.21
CA VAL A 73 -0.05 10.37 16.28
C VAL A 73 0.24 11.76 16.85
N ASP A 74 0.19 11.87 18.18
CA ASP A 74 0.40 13.13 18.89
C ASP A 74 1.89 13.50 19.00
N ASP A 75 2.76 12.49 19.15
CA ASP A 75 4.21 12.66 19.33
C ASP A 75 5.02 11.86 18.30
N ILE A 76 6.01 12.50 17.66
CA ILE A 76 6.89 11.88 16.66
C ILE A 76 7.55 10.61 17.18
N SER A 77 7.84 10.52 18.48
CA SER A 77 8.44 9.34 19.12
C SER A 77 7.56 8.09 19.08
N GLU A 78 6.26 8.23 18.85
CA GLU A 78 5.32 7.10 18.72
C GLU A 78 5.20 6.56 17.29
N LEU A 79 5.73 7.29 16.29
CA LEU A 79 5.56 6.90 14.89
C LEU A 79 6.19 5.54 14.59
N ASP A 80 7.44 5.32 15.01
CA ASP A 80 8.14 4.06 14.74
C ASP A 80 7.38 2.90 15.37
N ASP A 81 7.06 2.95 16.67
CA ASP A 81 6.33 1.88 17.37
C ASP A 81 5.00 1.53 16.68
N LEU A 82 4.21 2.53 16.30
CA LEU A 82 2.94 2.31 15.62
C LEU A 82 3.12 1.80 14.18
N GLU A 83 4.10 2.32 13.43
CA GLU A 83 4.44 1.84 12.09
C GLU A 83 4.83 0.36 12.12
N GLU A 84 5.72 -0.03 13.03
CA GLU A 84 6.19 -1.41 13.17
C GLU A 84 5.03 -2.35 13.53
N LYS A 85 4.19 -1.96 14.50
CA LYS A 85 3.01 -2.75 14.92
C LYS A 85 2.00 -2.92 13.79
N LEU A 86 1.64 -1.84 13.10
CA LEU A 86 0.72 -1.89 11.96
C LEU A 86 1.31 -2.69 10.81
N TYR A 87 2.60 -2.52 10.52
CA TYR A 87 3.29 -3.30 9.49
C TYR A 87 3.17 -4.79 9.78
N HIS A 88 3.60 -5.26 10.95
CA HIS A 88 3.59 -6.69 11.26
C HIS A 88 2.17 -7.25 11.36
N HIS A 89 1.24 -6.50 11.97
CA HIS A 89 -0.16 -6.91 12.04
C HIS A 89 -0.76 -7.18 10.65
N TYR A 90 -0.56 -6.28 9.69
CA TYR A 90 -1.11 -6.46 8.35
C TYR A 90 -0.29 -7.40 7.46
N ASN A 91 1.04 -7.43 7.64
CA ASN A 91 1.92 -8.33 6.88
C ASN A 91 1.66 -9.81 7.22
N ASP A 92 1.29 -10.11 8.46
CA ASP A 92 0.88 -11.46 8.88
C ASP A 92 -0.45 -11.90 8.24
N ILE A 93 -1.32 -10.96 7.86
CA ILE A 93 -2.60 -11.22 7.16
C ILE A 93 -2.38 -11.37 5.65
N SER A 94 -1.67 -10.41 5.06
CA SER A 94 -1.37 -10.37 3.63
C SER A 94 -0.03 -9.64 3.43
N PRO A 95 0.96 -10.28 2.78
CA PRO A 95 2.28 -9.68 2.62
C PRO A 95 2.23 -8.25 2.07
N LEU A 96 2.94 -7.36 2.74
CA LEU A 96 3.08 -5.96 2.36
C LEU A 96 4.25 -5.79 1.38
N MET A 97 4.12 -4.79 0.53
CA MET A 97 5.09 -4.47 -0.53
C MET A 97 6.19 -3.50 -0.06
N ASN A 98 6.26 -3.20 1.24
CA ASN A 98 7.31 -2.35 1.79
C ASN A 98 8.69 -2.90 1.40
N GLY A 99 9.63 -1.99 1.14
CA GLY A 99 11.00 -2.39 0.82
C GLY A 99 11.76 -2.98 1.99
N THR A 100 11.35 -2.70 3.22
CA THR A 100 12.05 -3.13 4.43
C THR A 100 11.07 -3.77 5.39
N ILE A 101 11.58 -4.74 6.16
CA ILE A 101 10.86 -5.33 7.28
C ILE A 101 11.36 -4.61 8.53
N PRO A 102 10.53 -3.82 9.22
CA PRO A 102 10.89 -3.23 10.51
C PRO A 102 11.14 -4.31 11.57
N SER A 103 11.70 -3.91 12.71
CA SER A 103 11.88 -4.82 13.83
C SER A 103 10.52 -5.36 14.28
N ARG A 104 10.44 -6.61 14.73
CA ARG A 104 9.18 -7.17 15.21
C ARG A 104 8.95 -6.70 16.65
N PRO A 105 7.85 -5.97 16.94
CA PRO A 105 7.53 -5.52 18.29
C PRO A 105 7.29 -6.71 19.23
N VAL A 106 7.73 -6.58 20.48
CA VAL A 106 7.64 -7.64 21.51
C VAL A 106 6.18 -7.87 21.95
N ASP A 107 5.37 -6.82 21.93
CA ASP A 107 3.99 -6.78 22.42
C ASP A 107 2.93 -6.90 21.30
N LEU A 108 3.34 -7.36 20.10
CA LEU A 108 2.47 -7.46 18.93
C LEU A 108 1.24 -8.35 19.16
N GLU A 109 1.35 -9.41 19.97
CA GLU A 109 0.22 -10.31 20.26
C GLU A 109 -0.92 -9.61 21.01
N SER A 110 -0.59 -8.58 21.79
CA SER A 110 -1.56 -7.74 22.51
C SER A 110 -1.96 -6.48 21.75
N PHE A 111 -1.39 -6.25 20.57
CA PHE A 111 -1.65 -5.05 19.79
C PHE A 111 -3.08 -5.05 19.26
N ILE A 112 -3.83 -4.02 19.64
CA ILE A 112 -5.14 -3.71 19.08
C ILE A 112 -4.94 -2.56 18.12
N VAL A 113 -5.31 -2.78 16.86
CA VAL A 113 -5.25 -1.73 15.83
C VAL A 113 -6.11 -0.54 16.28
N PRO A 114 -5.54 0.66 16.43
CA PRO A 114 -6.31 1.85 16.80
C PRO A 114 -7.30 2.23 15.70
N GLU A 115 -8.30 3.02 16.04
CA GLU A 115 -9.22 3.59 15.05
C GLU A 115 -8.45 4.37 13.98
N PHE A 116 -8.92 4.27 12.75
CA PHE A 116 -8.34 4.96 11.60
C PHE A 116 -9.40 5.72 10.82
N GLN A 117 -8.95 6.80 10.19
CA GLN A 117 -9.72 7.47 9.16
C GLN A 117 -9.49 6.77 7.83
N MET A 118 -10.57 6.40 7.14
CA MET A 118 -10.51 5.75 5.84
C MET A 118 -11.02 6.68 4.74
N ILE A 119 -10.23 6.82 3.69
CA ILE A 119 -10.53 7.66 2.54
C ILE A 119 -10.50 6.81 1.28
N ALA A 120 -11.64 6.74 0.58
CA ALA A 120 -11.70 6.18 -0.76
C ALA A 120 -11.05 7.15 -1.76
N ILE A 121 -10.03 6.70 -2.47
CA ILE A 121 -9.35 7.45 -3.53
C ILE A 121 -9.74 6.98 -4.93
N MET A 122 -10.70 6.07 -5.03
CA MET A 122 -11.28 5.59 -6.28
C MET A 122 -12.81 5.60 -6.16
N PRO A 123 -13.56 5.99 -7.21
CA PRO A 123 -15.02 5.84 -7.24
C PRO A 123 -15.41 4.36 -7.14
N ASP A 124 -16.53 4.05 -6.48
CA ASP A 124 -17.00 2.67 -6.32
C ASP A 124 -17.25 1.97 -7.65
N GLU A 125 -17.88 2.64 -8.62
CA GLU A 125 -18.12 2.08 -9.96
C GLU A 125 -16.81 1.68 -10.65
N GLU A 126 -15.79 2.53 -10.55
CA GLU A 126 -14.46 2.26 -11.11
C GLU A 126 -13.78 1.11 -10.38
N ARG A 127 -13.89 1.08 -9.04
CA ARG A 127 -13.30 0.04 -8.19
C ARG A 127 -13.93 -1.32 -8.48
N GLU A 128 -15.25 -1.42 -8.54
CA GLU A 128 -15.96 -2.66 -8.83
C GLU A 128 -15.64 -3.16 -10.24
N ASN A 129 -15.56 -2.27 -11.23
CA ASN A 129 -15.11 -2.66 -12.57
C ASN A 129 -13.68 -3.22 -12.52
N ARG A 130 -12.74 -2.55 -11.85
CA ARG A 130 -11.36 -3.02 -11.70
C ARG A 130 -11.22 -4.32 -10.92
N LYS A 131 -12.18 -4.67 -10.06
CA LYS A 131 -12.18 -5.95 -9.35
C LYS A 131 -12.48 -7.14 -10.27
N SER A 132 -13.07 -6.91 -11.44
CA SER A 132 -13.32 -7.97 -12.41
C SER A 132 -12.03 -8.74 -12.73
N PRO A 133 -12.03 -10.08 -12.68
CA PRO A 133 -10.83 -10.87 -12.96
C PRO A 133 -10.22 -10.57 -14.32
N GLU A 134 -11.05 -10.26 -15.33
CA GLU A 134 -10.65 -9.94 -16.69
C GLU A 134 -9.82 -8.64 -16.78
N LEU A 135 -9.97 -7.73 -15.82
CA LEU A 135 -9.16 -6.51 -15.74
C LEU A 135 -8.03 -6.64 -14.73
N ARG A 136 -8.32 -7.19 -13.54
CA ARG A 136 -7.35 -7.25 -12.43
C ARG A 136 -6.20 -8.21 -12.71
N LEU A 137 -6.48 -9.44 -13.14
CA LEU A 137 -5.44 -10.46 -13.30
C LEU A 137 -4.42 -10.08 -14.38
N PRO A 138 -4.81 -9.65 -15.60
CA PRO A 138 -3.84 -9.19 -16.59
C PRO A 138 -3.01 -8.02 -16.07
N ARG A 139 -3.61 -7.09 -15.30
CA ARG A 139 -2.89 -5.97 -14.72
C ARG A 139 -1.86 -6.42 -13.69
N GLN A 140 -2.23 -7.31 -12.78
CA GLN A 140 -1.32 -7.88 -11.77
C GLN A 140 -0.16 -8.64 -12.43
N ALA A 141 -0.44 -9.47 -13.43
CA ALA A 141 0.60 -10.20 -14.17
C ALA A 141 1.58 -9.26 -14.89
N GLN A 142 1.06 -8.20 -15.53
CA GLN A 142 1.88 -7.17 -16.17
C GLN A 142 2.75 -6.41 -15.16
N HIS A 143 2.19 -6.04 -14.00
CA HIS A 143 2.93 -5.34 -12.96
C HIS A 143 4.03 -6.22 -12.36
N PHE A 144 3.70 -7.48 -12.04
CA PHE A 144 4.67 -8.47 -11.57
C PHE A 144 5.83 -8.65 -12.56
N THR A 145 5.53 -8.81 -13.85
CA THR A 145 6.54 -8.94 -14.90
C THR A 145 7.46 -7.71 -14.93
N ALA A 146 6.90 -6.51 -14.88
CA ALA A 146 7.69 -5.28 -14.89
C ALA A 146 8.57 -5.12 -13.63
N LEU A 147 8.09 -5.57 -12.47
CA LEU A 147 8.87 -5.59 -11.22
C LEU A 147 9.99 -6.64 -11.28
N LEU A 148 9.73 -7.82 -11.84
CA LEU A 148 10.71 -8.88 -12.06
C LEU A 148 11.84 -8.39 -12.98
N ASP A 149 11.49 -7.78 -14.12
CA ASP A 149 12.47 -7.19 -15.04
C ASP A 149 13.35 -6.15 -14.33
N TYR A 150 12.72 -5.27 -13.55
CA TYR A 150 13.46 -4.28 -12.76
C TYR A 150 14.41 -4.94 -11.77
N TYR A 151 13.96 -5.93 -11.00
CA TYR A 151 14.76 -6.68 -10.03
C TYR A 151 16.01 -7.33 -10.65
N LEU A 152 15.86 -7.93 -11.84
CA LEU A 152 16.94 -8.57 -12.57
C LEU A 152 17.98 -7.56 -13.08
N VAL A 153 17.54 -6.35 -13.47
CA VAL A 153 18.42 -5.27 -13.94
C VAL A 153 19.19 -4.60 -12.79
N VAL A 154 18.54 -4.31 -11.65
CA VAL A 154 19.15 -3.56 -10.54
C VAL A 154 19.99 -4.41 -9.58
N LYS A 155 20.44 -5.59 -10.01
CA LYS A 155 21.29 -6.53 -9.25
C LYS A 155 20.71 -6.96 -7.90
N SER A 156 19.51 -7.56 -7.92
CA SER A 156 19.02 -8.39 -6.80
C SER A 156 18.92 -7.69 -5.43
N ASN A 157 18.35 -6.48 -5.41
CA ASN A 157 18.08 -5.76 -4.15
C ASN A 157 17.08 -6.56 -3.28
N PRO A 158 17.44 -6.94 -2.03
CA PRO A 158 16.54 -7.67 -1.12
C PRO A 158 15.18 -7.00 -0.91
N GLN A 159 15.14 -5.67 -0.95
CA GLN A 159 13.93 -4.89 -0.77
C GLN A 159 12.92 -5.09 -1.91
N ILE A 160 13.43 -5.19 -3.13
CA ILE A 160 12.63 -5.44 -4.32
C ILE A 160 12.19 -6.91 -4.35
N LYS A 161 13.03 -7.84 -3.87
CA LYS A 161 12.66 -9.25 -3.73
C LYS A 161 11.47 -9.45 -2.79
N LEU A 162 11.41 -8.71 -1.68
CA LEU A 162 10.28 -8.76 -0.74
C LEU A 162 8.97 -8.35 -1.41
N SER A 163 8.97 -7.21 -2.10
CA SER A 163 7.82 -6.75 -2.88
C SER A 163 7.42 -7.76 -3.97
N LEU A 164 8.39 -8.35 -4.68
CA LEU A 164 8.14 -9.37 -5.70
C LEU A 164 7.41 -10.60 -5.12
N ASN A 165 7.84 -11.09 -3.96
CA ASN A 165 7.17 -12.20 -3.28
C ASN A 165 5.74 -11.82 -2.88
N ALA A 166 5.52 -10.62 -2.36
CA ALA A 166 4.18 -10.15 -1.97
C ALA A 166 3.24 -10.07 -3.18
N HIS A 167 3.70 -9.57 -4.33
CA HIS A 167 2.94 -9.58 -5.58
C HIS A 167 2.63 -10.99 -6.07
N PHE A 168 3.60 -11.91 -5.99
CA PHE A 168 3.39 -13.30 -6.39
C PHE A 168 2.33 -14.00 -5.54
N SER A 169 2.39 -13.85 -4.20
CA SER A 169 1.38 -14.39 -3.29
C SER A 169 -0.03 -13.89 -3.59
N ARG A 170 -0.17 -12.59 -3.91
CA ARG A 170 -1.46 -11.99 -4.29
C ARG A 170 -1.96 -12.49 -5.64
N LEU A 171 -1.08 -12.58 -6.64
CA LEU A 171 -1.43 -13.13 -7.95
C LEU A 171 -1.92 -14.57 -7.83
N ASN A 172 -1.24 -15.40 -7.03
CA ASN A 172 -1.66 -16.77 -6.76
C ASN A 172 -3.06 -16.81 -6.12
N LYS A 173 -3.29 -15.99 -5.08
CA LYS A 173 -4.61 -15.87 -4.44
C LYS A 173 -5.71 -15.53 -5.45
N TYR A 174 -5.52 -14.51 -6.29
CA TYR A 174 -6.53 -14.11 -7.28
C TYR A 174 -6.74 -15.16 -8.37
N PHE A 175 -5.73 -15.99 -8.64
CA PHE A 175 -5.85 -17.10 -9.58
C PHE A 175 -6.70 -18.23 -8.99
N GLU A 176 -6.53 -18.55 -7.70
CA GLU A 176 -7.35 -19.53 -6.98
C GLU A 176 -8.83 -19.10 -6.90
N GLU A 177 -9.12 -17.80 -6.87
CA GLU A 177 -10.49 -17.25 -6.87
C GLU A 177 -11.22 -17.35 -8.23
N LEU A 178 -10.57 -17.85 -9.29
CA LEU A 178 -11.21 -18.09 -10.59
C LEU A 178 -12.01 -19.40 -10.64
N GLU A 179 -11.80 -20.31 -9.69
CA GLU A 179 -12.46 -21.62 -9.60
C GLU A 179 -13.85 -21.53 -8.94
#